data_AF-T0YNB4-F1
#
_entry.id   AF-T0YNB4-F1
#
_cell.length_a   1.000
_cell.length_b   1.000
_cell.length_c   1.000
_cell.angle_alpha   90.00
_cell.angle_beta   90.00
_cell.angle_gamma   90.00
#
_symmetry.space_group_name_H-M   'P 1'
#
loop_
_entity.id
_entity.type
_entity.pdbx_description
1 polymer ?
#
loop_
_entity_poly.entity_id
_entity_poly.type
_entity_poly.pdbx_seq_one_letter_code
_entity_poly.pdbx_strand_id
1 'polypeptide(L)'
;MPSNWITSIWVQPGQPNTIYLTYASFSVNVLGVIKQSHNIYVTNDGGQTWTNIGVGLPPGPVNSLITNPSYPNVLYAATLTGIYISADGGQSWLASSQGPANTEVTQISWFDISNPNAPVMLAATYGRGAWLGSPILNPTPTLTSLSPTQFAQGASATAITLNGNGFVSNSSVTMDGAPIADTYRSATQLQVTVPAATLAVAGTHTLIVSNPIPGGGASAGADFTVAFPQPTVNSLSPATAVMGSAGFTLTL
;
A
#
# COMPACT_ATOMS: atom_id res chain seq x y z
N MET A 1 21.10 -16.11 -16.45
CA MET A 1 20.64 -14.86 -17.09
C MET A 1 20.36 -15.10 -18.56
N PRO A 2 19.43 -14.37 -19.18
CA PRO A 2 19.23 -14.42 -20.63
C PRO A 2 20.45 -13.87 -21.39
N SER A 3 20.70 -14.39 -22.60
CA SER A 3 21.82 -14.00 -23.48
C SER A 3 21.53 -12.75 -24.34
N ASN A 4 20.60 -11.90 -23.90
CA ASN A 4 20.17 -10.71 -24.64
C ASN A 4 21.03 -9.49 -24.30
N TRP A 5 20.94 -8.44 -25.11
CA TRP A 5 21.67 -7.20 -24.85
C TRP A 5 21.14 -6.50 -23.60
N ILE A 6 22.04 -6.15 -22.70
CA ILE A 6 21.75 -5.31 -21.54
C ILE A 6 21.61 -3.86 -22.05
N THR A 7 20.50 -3.23 -21.71
CA THR A 7 20.18 -1.84 -22.09
C THR A 7 20.52 -0.86 -20.98
N SER A 8 20.42 -1.27 -19.72
CA SER A 8 20.72 -0.44 -18.57
C SER A 8 21.23 -1.26 -17.40
N ILE A 9 22.12 -0.66 -16.62
CA ILE A 9 22.59 -1.14 -15.33
C ILE A 9 22.32 -0.02 -14.32
N TRP A 10 21.59 -0.32 -13.26
CA TRP A 10 21.28 0.64 -12.20
C TRP A 10 21.65 0.07 -10.84
N VAL A 11 22.55 0.73 -10.12
CA VAL A 11 22.89 0.40 -8.73
C VAL A 11 22.02 1.26 -7.84
N GLN A 12 21.30 0.64 -6.90
CA GLN A 12 20.42 1.36 -6.02
C GLN A 12 21.21 2.29 -5.08
N PRO A 13 20.89 3.60 -5.05
CA PRO A 13 21.54 4.53 -4.12
C PRO A 13 21.40 4.06 -2.66
N GLY A 14 22.51 4.04 -1.93
CA GLY A 14 22.57 3.58 -0.54
C GLY A 14 22.52 2.05 -0.33
N GLN A 15 22.30 1.26 -1.39
CA GLN A 15 22.28 -0.20 -1.34
C GLN A 15 23.15 -0.79 -2.47
N PRO A 16 24.48 -0.79 -2.33
CA PRO A 16 25.40 -1.15 -3.42
C PRO A 16 25.29 -2.60 -3.90
N ASN A 17 24.74 -3.50 -3.08
CA ASN A 17 24.50 -4.89 -3.46
C ASN A 17 23.18 -5.08 -4.24
N THR A 18 22.33 -4.05 -4.28
CA THR A 18 21.06 -4.06 -5.01
C THR A 18 21.27 -3.45 -6.38
N ILE A 19 21.26 -4.29 -7.42
CA ILE A 19 21.57 -3.89 -8.80
C ILE A 19 20.46 -4.39 -9.72
N TYR A 20 20.00 -3.52 -10.60
CA TYR A 20 19.00 -3.80 -11.61
C TYR A 20 19.64 -3.85 -12.99
N LEU A 21 19.25 -4.84 -13.78
CA LEU A 21 19.59 -4.97 -15.19
C LEU A 21 18.32 -4.94 -16.03
N THR A 22 18.34 -4.17 -17.11
CA THR A 22 17.29 -4.19 -18.12
C THR A 22 17.81 -4.75 -19.43
N TYR A 23 16.93 -5.34 -20.23
CA TYR A 23 17.30 -6.04 -21.48
C TYR A 23 16.49 -5.57 -22.69
N ALA A 24 17.14 -5.53 -23.85
CA ALA A 24 16.48 -5.39 -25.16
C ALA A 24 16.11 -6.79 -25.68
N SER A 25 14.84 -7.18 -25.51
CA SER A 25 14.38 -8.47 -26.03
C SER A 25 12.88 -8.47 -26.33
N PHE A 26 12.53 -9.13 -27.42
CA PHE A 26 11.19 -9.66 -27.65
C PHE A 26 11.26 -11.17 -27.49
N SER A 27 10.68 -11.69 -26.42
CA SER A 27 10.52 -13.12 -26.22
C SER A 27 9.49 -13.63 -27.22
N VAL A 28 9.91 -14.45 -28.17
CA VAL A 28 9.00 -15.15 -29.10
C VAL A 28 9.02 -16.64 -28.80
N ASN A 29 7.88 -17.32 -28.94
CA ASN A 29 7.85 -18.78 -28.89
C ASN A 29 8.32 -19.39 -30.22
N VAL A 30 8.43 -20.72 -30.27
CA VAL A 30 8.86 -21.47 -31.47
C VAL A 30 7.93 -21.22 -32.68
N LEU A 31 6.70 -20.75 -32.46
CA LEU A 31 5.73 -20.41 -33.50
C LEU A 31 5.77 -18.92 -33.89
N GLY A 32 6.75 -18.16 -33.43
CA GLY A 32 6.89 -16.72 -33.73
C GLY A 32 5.90 -15.82 -32.97
N VAL A 33 5.15 -16.35 -32.01
CA VAL A 33 4.22 -15.55 -31.20
C VAL A 33 5.00 -14.86 -30.08
N ILE A 34 4.88 -13.54 -30.02
CA ILE A 34 5.39 -12.71 -28.92
C ILE A 34 4.78 -13.16 -27.58
N LYS A 35 5.65 -13.56 -26.65
CA LYS A 35 5.34 -13.80 -25.24
C LYS A 35 5.70 -12.59 -24.41
N GLN A 36 5.09 -12.50 -23.23
CA GLN A 36 5.47 -11.52 -22.21
C GLN A 36 6.97 -11.65 -21.94
N SER A 37 7.69 -10.54 -22.17
CA SER A 37 9.15 -10.50 -22.07
C SER A 37 9.51 -9.86 -20.76
N HIS A 38 10.05 -10.64 -19.84
CA HIS A 38 10.37 -10.16 -18.51
C HIS A 38 11.80 -9.60 -18.48
N ASN A 39 11.94 -8.37 -18.93
CA ASN A 39 13.23 -7.78 -19.30
C ASN A 39 13.89 -6.97 -18.17
N ILE A 40 13.56 -7.29 -16.91
CA ILE A 40 14.16 -6.67 -15.73
C ILE A 40 14.57 -7.76 -14.76
N TYR A 41 15.83 -7.70 -14.31
CA TYR A 41 16.38 -8.57 -13.30
C TYR A 41 17.00 -7.74 -12.18
N VAL A 42 16.86 -8.22 -10.94
CA VAL A 42 17.47 -7.62 -9.75
C VAL A 42 18.34 -8.63 -9.04
N THR A 43 19.48 -8.19 -8.54
CA THR A 43 20.28 -8.89 -7.53
C THR A 43 20.22 -8.09 -6.24
N ASN A 44 20.30 -8.76 -5.09
CA ASN A 44 20.47 -8.14 -3.77
C ASN A 44 21.77 -8.58 -3.08
N ASP A 45 22.61 -9.34 -3.78
CA ASP A 45 23.82 -9.98 -3.24
C ASP A 45 25.08 -9.63 -4.07
N GLY A 46 25.04 -8.47 -4.77
CA GLY A 46 26.17 -8.00 -5.56
C GLY A 46 26.39 -8.78 -6.87
N GLY A 47 25.35 -9.43 -7.37
CA GLY A 47 25.35 -10.11 -8.67
C GLY A 47 25.60 -11.61 -8.61
N GLN A 48 25.57 -12.24 -7.43
CA GLN A 48 25.72 -13.69 -7.30
C GLN A 48 24.44 -14.41 -7.73
N THR A 49 23.27 -13.90 -7.31
CA THR A 49 21.96 -14.39 -7.73
C THR A 49 21.11 -13.28 -8.32
N TRP A 50 20.24 -13.64 -9.25
CA TRP A 50 19.40 -12.72 -10.00
C TRP A 50 17.97 -13.21 -10.09
N THR A 51 17.04 -12.35 -9.69
CA THR A 51 15.61 -12.58 -9.70
C THR A 51 14.96 -11.78 -10.82
N ASN A 52 14.08 -12.41 -11.58
CA ASN A 52 13.29 -11.70 -12.57
C ASN A 52 12.16 -10.91 -11.89
N ILE A 53 12.05 -9.62 -12.22
CA ILE A 53 11.00 -8.73 -11.69
C ILE A 53 10.27 -7.97 -12.81
N GLY A 54 10.35 -8.45 -14.05
CA GLY A 54 9.69 -7.83 -15.21
C GLY A 54 8.29 -8.37 -15.51
N VAL A 55 7.74 -9.22 -14.63
CA VAL A 55 6.42 -9.84 -14.81
C VAL A 55 5.33 -8.76 -14.74
N GLY A 56 4.39 -8.79 -15.69
CA GLY A 56 3.30 -7.80 -15.78
C GLY A 56 3.60 -6.59 -16.68
N LEU A 57 4.85 -6.38 -17.11
CA LEU A 57 5.19 -5.39 -18.12
C LEU A 57 4.67 -5.79 -19.52
N PRO A 58 4.42 -4.82 -20.40
CA PRO A 58 4.10 -5.11 -21.79
C PRO A 58 5.26 -5.84 -22.49
N PRO A 59 4.98 -6.69 -23.49
CA PRO A 59 6.03 -7.34 -24.26
C PRO A 59 6.95 -6.32 -24.94
N GLY A 60 8.27 -6.49 -24.77
CA GLY A 60 9.29 -5.73 -25.48
C GLY A 60 10.42 -5.23 -24.58
N PRO A 61 11.41 -4.54 -25.15
CA PRO A 61 12.54 -3.95 -24.44
C PRO A 61 12.15 -3.09 -23.25
N VAL A 62 12.96 -3.18 -22.21
CA VAL A 62 13.03 -2.14 -21.17
C VAL A 62 14.34 -1.41 -21.39
N ASN A 63 14.28 -0.12 -21.69
CA ASN A 63 15.44 0.66 -22.14
C ASN A 63 16.24 1.24 -20.97
N SER A 64 15.56 1.57 -19.88
CA SER A 64 16.16 2.21 -18.71
C SER A 64 15.31 1.92 -17.47
N LEU A 65 15.96 1.83 -16.31
CA LEU A 65 15.29 1.73 -15.02
C LEU A 65 16.01 2.57 -13.98
N ILE A 66 15.24 3.28 -13.15
CA ILE A 66 15.73 4.03 -12.00
C ILE A 66 14.84 3.78 -10.77
N THR A 67 15.43 3.87 -9.59
CA THR A 67 14.71 3.81 -8.30
C THR A 67 14.33 5.23 -7.85
N ASN A 68 13.23 5.38 -7.12
CA ASN A 68 12.90 6.63 -6.45
C ASN A 68 13.96 6.94 -5.37
N PRO A 69 14.46 8.19 -5.28
CA PRO A 69 15.54 8.55 -4.36
C PRO A 69 15.10 8.51 -2.88
N SER A 70 13.82 8.74 -2.60
CA SER A 70 13.25 8.77 -1.24
C SER A 70 12.61 7.45 -0.85
N TYR A 71 12.10 6.69 -1.83
CA TYR A 71 11.37 5.44 -1.64
C TYR A 71 11.99 4.33 -2.50
N PRO A 72 13.10 3.69 -2.07
CA PRO A 72 13.89 2.83 -2.95
C PRO A 72 13.16 1.61 -3.54
N ASN A 73 12.06 1.16 -2.93
CA ASN A 73 11.19 0.09 -3.45
C ASN A 73 10.31 0.55 -4.63
N VAL A 74 10.24 1.86 -4.91
CA VAL A 74 9.52 2.41 -6.05
C VAL A 74 10.47 2.47 -7.24
N LEU A 75 10.11 1.78 -8.31
CA LEU A 75 10.89 1.64 -9.54
C LEU A 75 10.15 2.30 -10.71
N TYR A 76 10.91 2.89 -11.62
CA TYR A 76 10.41 3.41 -12.89
C TYR A 76 11.11 2.67 -14.02
N ALA A 77 10.35 2.14 -14.96
CA ALA A 77 10.87 1.44 -16.14
C ALA A 77 10.45 2.19 -17.41
N ALA A 78 11.43 2.52 -18.25
CA ALA A 78 11.24 3.09 -19.57
C ALA A 78 11.03 1.95 -20.59
N THR A 79 9.87 1.94 -21.26
CA THR A 79 9.49 0.89 -22.20
C THR A 79 9.15 1.47 -23.57
N LEU A 80 8.79 0.61 -24.53
CA LEU A 80 8.32 1.03 -25.86
C LEU A 80 6.96 1.75 -25.87
N THR A 81 6.19 1.65 -24.78
CA THR A 81 4.82 2.20 -24.72
C THR A 81 4.67 3.31 -23.68
N GLY A 82 5.72 3.61 -22.93
CA GLY A 82 5.73 4.68 -21.95
C GLY A 82 6.59 4.34 -20.72
N ILE A 83 6.27 4.99 -19.61
CA ILE A 83 6.89 4.70 -18.31
C ILE A 83 5.95 3.79 -17.52
N TYR A 84 6.49 2.75 -16.90
CA TYR A 84 5.80 1.91 -15.94
C TYR A 84 6.38 2.11 -14.55
N ILE A 85 5.51 2.04 -13.54
CA ILE A 85 5.86 2.25 -12.14
C ILE A 85 5.59 0.95 -11.39
N SER A 86 6.57 0.51 -10.61
CA SER A 86 6.38 -0.46 -9.55
C SER A 86 6.55 0.24 -8.21
N ALA A 87 5.76 -0.11 -7.21
CA ALA A 87 5.90 0.41 -5.85
C ALA A 87 6.29 -0.64 -4.82
N ASP A 88 6.43 -1.89 -5.26
CA ASP A 88 6.65 -3.07 -4.44
C ASP A 88 7.96 -3.79 -4.82
N GLY A 89 8.93 -3.05 -5.34
CA GLY A 89 10.24 -3.58 -5.73
C GLY A 89 10.20 -4.46 -6.98
N GLY A 90 9.19 -4.29 -7.83
CA GLY A 90 9.03 -5.01 -9.10
C GLY A 90 8.15 -6.26 -9.03
N GLN A 91 7.37 -6.45 -7.95
CA GLN A 91 6.40 -7.54 -7.88
C GLN A 91 5.18 -7.27 -8.77
N SER A 92 4.80 -6.00 -8.91
CA SER A 92 3.76 -5.55 -9.83
C SER A 92 4.13 -4.24 -10.51
N TRP A 93 3.57 -4.03 -11.71
CA TRP A 93 3.82 -2.86 -12.55
C TRP A 93 2.52 -2.25 -13.04
N LEU A 94 2.44 -0.92 -12.98
CA LEU A 94 1.33 -0.14 -13.51
C LEU A 94 1.86 0.82 -14.57
N ALA A 95 1.12 1.01 -15.65
CA ALA A 95 1.43 2.09 -16.59
C ALA A 95 1.32 3.44 -15.86
N SER A 96 2.31 4.30 -16.03
CA SER A 96 2.22 5.66 -15.49
C SER A 96 1.08 6.38 -16.18
N SER A 97 0.12 6.88 -15.39
CA SER A 97 -0.93 7.77 -15.89
C SER A 97 -0.45 9.21 -16.12
N GLN A 98 0.82 9.49 -15.77
CA GLN A 98 1.45 10.80 -15.84
C GLN A 98 2.74 10.70 -16.69
N GLY A 99 2.88 11.55 -17.71
CA GLY A 99 4.06 11.59 -18.57
C GLY A 99 3.85 10.98 -19.96
N PRO A 100 4.94 10.60 -20.68
CA PRO A 100 4.86 10.18 -22.07
C PRO A 100 4.16 8.82 -22.20
N ALA A 101 2.90 8.85 -22.64
CA ALA A 101 2.13 7.66 -23.00
C ALA A 101 2.19 7.37 -24.50
N ASN A 102 2.11 6.08 -24.85
CA ASN A 102 2.06 5.57 -26.23
C ASN A 102 3.26 6.01 -27.08
N THR A 103 4.44 6.04 -26.47
CA THR A 103 5.70 6.36 -27.15
C THR A 103 6.84 5.63 -26.46
N GLU A 104 7.85 5.26 -27.23
CA GLU A 104 9.06 4.67 -26.68
C GLU A 104 9.80 5.69 -25.83
N VAL A 105 10.09 5.29 -24.60
CA VAL A 105 10.96 6.02 -23.69
C VAL A 105 12.32 5.35 -23.74
N THR A 106 13.33 6.08 -24.21
CA THR A 106 14.67 5.55 -24.43
C THR A 106 15.55 5.69 -23.19
N GLN A 107 15.30 6.72 -22.37
CA GLN A 107 16.05 6.96 -21.15
C GLN A 107 15.22 7.73 -20.14
N ILE A 108 15.40 7.40 -18.86
CA ILE A 108 14.89 8.17 -17.73
C ILE A 108 16.02 8.50 -16.77
N SER A 109 15.96 9.68 -16.15
CA SER A 109 16.92 10.11 -15.12
C SER A 109 16.28 11.13 -14.20
N TRP A 110 16.78 11.25 -12.97
CA TRP A 110 16.36 12.31 -12.07
C TRP A 110 16.99 13.65 -12.51
N PHE A 111 16.14 14.65 -12.73
CA PHE A 111 16.53 16.01 -13.09
C PHE A 111 16.71 16.89 -11.84
N ASP A 112 15.78 16.82 -10.90
CA ASP A 112 15.83 17.54 -9.63
C ASP A 112 15.33 16.66 -8.49
N ILE A 113 16.15 16.48 -7.47
CA ILE A 113 15.84 15.69 -6.28
C ILE A 113 15.81 16.54 -5.00
N SER A 114 15.86 17.87 -5.13
CA SER A 114 15.87 18.80 -4.00
C SER A 114 14.60 18.70 -3.15
N ASN A 115 13.45 18.38 -3.77
CA ASN A 115 12.22 18.03 -3.08
C ASN A 115 12.03 16.50 -3.05
N PRO A 116 12.30 15.83 -1.92
CA PRO A 116 12.19 14.37 -1.82
C PRO A 116 10.74 13.86 -1.95
N ASN A 117 9.74 14.73 -1.75
CA ASN A 117 8.32 14.36 -1.88
C ASN A 117 7.80 14.54 -3.31
N ALA A 118 8.53 15.26 -4.17
CA ALA A 118 8.14 15.50 -5.55
C ALA A 118 9.39 15.61 -6.47
N PRO A 119 10.24 14.58 -6.53
CA PRO A 119 11.42 14.62 -7.37
C PRO A 119 11.00 14.74 -8.85
N VAL A 120 11.74 15.51 -9.62
CA VAL A 120 11.48 15.74 -11.05
C VAL A 120 12.30 14.75 -11.87
N MET A 121 11.63 13.98 -12.70
CA MET A 121 12.23 13.04 -13.65
C MET A 121 12.26 13.66 -15.05
N LEU A 122 13.39 13.48 -15.75
CA LEU A 122 13.52 13.69 -17.18
C LEU A 122 13.32 12.34 -17.90
N ALA A 123 12.44 12.33 -18.91
CA ALA A 123 12.21 11.18 -19.78
C ALA A 123 12.46 11.57 -21.23
N ALA A 124 13.46 10.95 -21.87
CA ALA A 124 13.73 11.09 -23.29
C ALA A 124 12.91 10.06 -24.07
N THR A 125 12.31 10.50 -25.18
CA THR A 125 11.44 9.67 -26.02
C THR A 125 11.97 9.56 -27.43
N TYR A 126 11.64 8.45 -28.11
CA TYR A 126 11.89 8.33 -29.53
C TYR A 126 10.86 9.16 -30.32
N GLY A 127 11.33 10.23 -30.96
CA GLY A 127 10.53 11.04 -31.88
C GLY A 127 9.60 12.09 -31.25
N ARG A 128 9.55 12.23 -29.91
CA ARG A 128 8.69 13.23 -29.22
C ARG A 128 9.45 14.13 -28.23
N GLY A 129 10.77 14.19 -28.34
CA GLY A 129 11.62 15.04 -27.50
C GLY A 129 11.76 14.52 -26.08
N ALA A 130 11.82 15.43 -25.11
CA ALA A 130 12.01 15.10 -23.70
C ALA A 130 10.90 15.70 -22.83
N TRP A 131 10.57 14.99 -21.75
CA TRP A 131 9.50 15.33 -20.81
C TRP A 131 10.09 15.52 -19.42
N LEU A 132 9.61 16.53 -18.70
CA LEU A 132 9.87 16.70 -17.27
C LEU A 132 8.56 16.46 -16.50
N GLY A 133 8.64 15.73 -15.38
CA GLY A 133 7.49 15.53 -14.52
C GLY A 133 7.85 14.84 -13.21
N SER A 134 7.03 15.05 -12.19
CA SER A 134 7.15 14.39 -10.89
C SER A 134 6.13 13.26 -10.81
N PRO A 135 6.55 11.99 -10.71
CA PRO A 135 5.62 10.89 -10.52
C PRO A 135 4.88 11.06 -9.18
N ILE A 136 3.55 11.00 -9.21
CA ILE A 136 2.73 11.09 -8.00
C ILE A 136 2.75 9.73 -7.30
N LEU A 137 3.19 9.71 -6.05
CA LEU A 137 3.11 8.55 -5.17
C LEU A 137 2.04 8.80 -4.11
N ASN A 138 1.27 7.76 -3.79
CA ASN A 138 0.43 7.80 -2.61
C ASN A 138 1.34 7.86 -1.38
N PRO A 139 1.06 8.71 -0.38
CA PRO A 139 1.81 8.71 0.86
C PRO A 139 1.56 7.39 1.62
N THR A 140 2.50 6.93 2.44
CA THR A 140 2.22 5.86 3.40
C THR A 140 1.22 6.39 4.45
N PRO A 141 0.06 5.74 4.65
CA PRO A 141 -0.95 6.26 5.55
C PRO A 141 -0.53 6.07 7.01
N THR A 142 -0.94 6.99 7.88
CA THR A 142 -0.82 6.83 9.33
C THR A 142 -2.21 6.78 9.94
N LEU A 143 -2.49 5.75 10.73
CA LEU A 143 -3.71 5.63 11.53
C LEU A 143 -3.35 6.02 12.96
N THR A 144 -3.94 7.11 13.47
CA THR A 144 -3.58 7.70 14.77
C THR A 144 -4.59 7.39 15.86
N SER A 145 -5.88 7.30 15.52
CA SER A 145 -6.90 6.92 16.49
C SER A 145 -8.17 6.36 15.85
N LEU A 146 -8.94 5.64 16.65
CA LEU A 146 -10.29 5.21 16.34
C LEU A 146 -11.28 5.96 17.24
N SER A 147 -12.50 6.17 16.76
CA SER A 147 -13.58 6.70 17.59
C SER A 147 -14.92 6.12 17.17
N PRO A 148 -15.64 5.38 18.04
CA PRO A 148 -15.22 4.98 19.39
C PRO A 148 -14.19 3.82 19.39
N THR A 149 -13.49 3.61 20.52
CA THR A 149 -12.51 2.52 20.74
C THR A 149 -13.06 1.34 21.55
N GLN A 150 -14.31 1.43 22.02
CA GLN A 150 -14.93 0.38 22.84
C GLN A 150 -16.41 0.24 22.53
N PHE A 151 -16.87 -1.00 22.52
CA PHE A 151 -18.26 -1.41 22.30
C PHE A 151 -18.70 -2.41 23.37
N ALA A 152 -19.99 -2.40 23.69
CA ALA A 152 -20.59 -3.45 24.51
C ALA A 152 -20.86 -4.70 23.66
N GLN A 153 -20.66 -5.88 24.24
CA GLN A 153 -21.03 -7.14 23.60
C GLN A 153 -22.53 -7.17 23.29
N GLY A 154 -22.88 -7.58 22.06
CA GLY A 154 -24.25 -7.62 21.57
C GLY A 154 -24.76 -6.29 21.02
N ALA A 155 -23.91 -5.28 20.88
CA ALA A 155 -24.28 -4.01 20.26
C ALA A 155 -24.68 -4.20 18.78
N SER A 156 -25.62 -3.36 18.33
CA SER A 156 -25.96 -3.24 16.92
C SER A 156 -24.76 -2.77 16.09
N ALA A 157 -24.80 -3.02 14.77
CA ALA A 157 -23.76 -2.56 13.86
C ALA A 157 -23.54 -1.05 14.02
N THR A 158 -22.29 -0.65 14.22
CA THR A 158 -21.94 0.72 14.62
C THR A 158 -20.78 1.25 13.79
N ALA A 159 -20.84 2.54 13.45
CA ALA A 159 -19.78 3.20 12.71
C ALA A 159 -18.58 3.54 13.62
N ILE A 160 -17.37 3.30 13.11
CA ILE A 160 -16.11 3.79 13.67
C ILE A 160 -15.52 4.81 12.70
N THR A 161 -15.11 5.96 13.23
CA THR A 161 -14.26 6.92 12.52
C THR A 161 -12.79 6.58 12.77
N LEU A 162 -12.04 6.40 11.70
CA LEU A 162 -10.59 6.22 11.69
C LEU A 162 -9.96 7.59 11.43
N ASN A 163 -9.19 8.11 12.38
CA ASN A 163 -8.45 9.36 12.23
C ASN A 163 -6.98 9.07 11.94
N GLY A 164 -6.40 9.87 11.06
CA GLY A 164 -5.04 9.64 10.59
C GLY A 164 -4.50 10.75 9.72
N ASN A 165 -3.50 10.44 8.92
CA ASN A 165 -2.97 11.35 7.91
C ASN A 165 -2.57 10.58 6.64
N GLY A 166 -2.57 11.30 5.51
CA GLY A 166 -2.15 10.75 4.23
C GLY A 166 -3.13 9.72 3.67
N PHE A 167 -4.41 9.70 4.06
CA PHE A 167 -5.39 8.88 3.37
C PHE A 167 -5.64 9.44 1.96
N VAL A 168 -5.96 8.57 1.02
CA VAL A 168 -6.31 8.91 -0.36
C VAL A 168 -7.71 8.38 -0.67
N SER A 169 -8.35 8.89 -1.72
CA SER A 169 -9.75 8.57 -2.02
C SER A 169 -10.05 7.09 -2.26
N ASN A 170 -9.02 6.30 -2.56
CA ASN A 170 -9.06 4.86 -2.75
C ASN A 170 -8.27 4.08 -1.68
N SER A 171 -8.03 4.68 -0.51
CA SER A 171 -7.59 3.93 0.68
C SER A 171 -8.59 2.83 1.00
N SER A 172 -8.09 1.74 1.57
CA SER A 172 -8.90 0.58 1.98
C SER A 172 -8.63 0.21 3.44
N VAL A 173 -9.60 -0.37 4.12
CA VAL A 173 -9.48 -0.81 5.51
C VAL A 173 -9.61 -2.33 5.62
N THR A 174 -8.78 -2.92 6.48
CA THR A 174 -8.93 -4.31 6.93
C THR A 174 -9.22 -4.36 8.43
N MET A 175 -10.00 -5.34 8.85
CA MET A 175 -10.28 -5.71 10.24
C MET A 175 -9.81 -7.14 10.47
N ASP A 176 -8.88 -7.34 11.41
CA ASP A 176 -8.26 -8.64 11.70
C ASP A 176 -7.69 -9.33 10.45
N GLY A 177 -7.18 -8.52 9.51
CA GLY A 177 -6.63 -8.96 8.23
C GLY A 177 -7.67 -9.19 7.11
N ALA A 178 -8.97 -9.16 7.40
CA ALA A 178 -10.03 -9.28 6.40
C ALA A 178 -10.51 -7.90 5.90
N PRO A 179 -10.79 -7.71 4.61
CA PRO A 179 -11.34 -6.44 4.10
C PRO A 179 -12.68 -6.08 4.75
N ILE A 180 -12.86 -4.80 5.07
CA ILE A 180 -14.14 -4.25 5.54
C ILE A 180 -14.56 -3.06 4.69
N ALA A 181 -15.87 -2.91 4.47
CA ALA A 181 -16.41 -1.76 3.74
C ALA A 181 -16.12 -0.47 4.51
N ASP A 182 -15.53 0.48 3.80
CA ASP A 182 -15.15 1.79 4.31
C ASP A 182 -15.77 2.92 3.47
N THR A 183 -15.60 4.15 3.95
CA THR A 183 -16.01 5.36 3.25
C THR A 183 -14.96 6.42 3.52
N TYR A 184 -14.27 6.83 2.45
CA TYR A 184 -13.34 7.96 2.49
C TYR A 184 -14.09 9.25 2.80
N ARG A 185 -13.63 9.98 3.82
CA ARG A 185 -14.19 11.28 4.22
C ARG A 185 -13.24 12.41 3.89
N SER A 186 -11.96 12.25 4.19
CA SER A 186 -10.90 13.21 3.92
C SER A 186 -9.53 12.55 3.98
N ALA A 187 -8.47 13.30 3.66
CA ALA A 187 -7.10 12.82 3.77
C ALA A 187 -6.66 12.47 5.21
N THR A 188 -7.51 12.76 6.19
CA THR A 188 -7.29 12.46 7.61
C THR A 188 -8.39 11.60 8.24
N GLN A 189 -9.44 11.24 7.49
CA GLN A 189 -10.56 10.47 8.02
C GLN A 189 -11.13 9.44 7.04
N LEU A 190 -11.31 8.23 7.55
CA LEU A 190 -12.10 7.15 6.95
C LEU A 190 -13.20 6.75 7.95
N GLN A 191 -14.28 6.15 7.46
CA GLN A 191 -15.32 5.58 8.31
C GLN A 191 -15.58 4.13 7.91
N VAL A 192 -15.71 3.23 8.88
CA VAL A 192 -16.13 1.84 8.68
C VAL A 192 -17.38 1.56 9.49
N THR A 193 -18.19 0.60 9.07
CA THR A 193 -19.30 0.08 9.89
C THR A 193 -18.95 -1.31 10.39
N VAL A 194 -18.75 -1.45 11.70
CA VAL A 194 -18.47 -2.76 12.32
C VAL A 194 -19.78 -3.57 12.36
N PRO A 195 -19.81 -4.79 11.79
CA PRO A 195 -21.00 -5.63 11.80
C PRO A 195 -21.40 -6.06 13.22
N ALA A 196 -22.71 -6.20 13.46
CA ALA A 196 -23.23 -6.69 14.75
C ALA A 196 -22.69 -8.08 15.14
N ALA A 197 -22.37 -8.92 14.14
CA ALA A 197 -21.77 -10.23 14.37
C ALA A 197 -20.38 -10.14 15.04
N THR A 198 -19.56 -9.17 14.65
CA THR A 198 -18.28 -8.88 15.30
C THR A 198 -18.51 -8.40 16.73
N LEU A 199 -19.48 -7.52 16.93
CA LEU A 199 -19.81 -6.97 18.25
C LEU A 199 -20.52 -7.98 19.17
N ALA A 200 -20.92 -9.16 18.68
CA ALA A 200 -21.55 -10.21 19.49
C ALA A 200 -20.54 -11.01 20.32
N VAL A 201 -19.24 -10.93 20.03
CA VAL A 201 -18.18 -11.69 20.69
C VAL A 201 -17.23 -10.72 21.37
N ALA A 202 -16.99 -10.90 22.68
CA ALA A 202 -16.01 -10.10 23.40
C ALA A 202 -14.59 -10.38 22.87
N GLY A 203 -13.79 -9.33 22.68
CA GLY A 203 -12.46 -9.44 22.09
C GLY A 203 -11.84 -8.10 21.72
N THR A 204 -10.60 -8.16 21.25
CA THR A 204 -9.89 -7.03 20.65
C THR A 204 -9.84 -7.24 19.14
N HIS A 205 -10.13 -6.19 18.39
CA HIS A 205 -10.10 -6.19 16.93
C HIS A 205 -9.17 -5.09 16.44
N THR A 206 -8.36 -5.40 15.44
CA THR A 206 -7.37 -4.47 14.89
C THR A 206 -7.82 -3.98 13.52
N LEU A 207 -7.79 -2.65 13.33
CA LEU A 207 -8.00 -2.00 12.04
C LEU A 207 -6.68 -1.52 11.45
N ILE A 208 -6.48 -1.74 10.16
CA ILE A 208 -5.33 -1.25 9.38
C ILE A 208 -5.85 -0.54 8.14
N VAL A 209 -5.34 0.67 7.87
CA VAL A 209 -5.61 1.42 6.63
C VAL A 209 -4.48 1.15 5.64
N SER A 210 -4.81 0.88 4.39
CA SER A 210 -3.84 0.72 3.31
C SER A 210 -4.12 1.68 2.17
N ASN A 211 -3.08 2.39 1.72
CA ASN A 211 -3.13 3.15 0.48
C ASN A 211 -2.61 2.28 -0.67
N PRO A 212 -3.27 2.33 -1.84
CA PRO A 212 -2.84 1.51 -2.97
C PRO A 212 -1.52 2.02 -3.55
N ILE A 213 -0.91 1.18 -4.40
CA ILE A 213 0.21 1.56 -5.24
C ILE A 213 -0.25 2.54 -6.36
N PRO A 214 0.63 3.40 -6.91
CA PRO A 214 2.06 3.54 -6.64
C PRO A 214 2.36 4.28 -5.33
N GLY A 215 3.41 3.86 -4.61
CA GLY A 215 3.70 4.29 -3.24
C GLY A 215 2.80 3.57 -2.23
N GLY A 216 2.24 4.34 -1.30
CA GLY A 216 1.25 3.86 -0.35
C GLY A 216 1.81 2.92 0.70
N GLY A 217 1.10 1.83 0.94
CA GLY A 217 1.41 0.84 1.97
C GLY A 217 0.36 0.81 3.08
N ALA A 218 0.58 -0.07 4.07
CA ALA A 218 -0.27 -0.21 5.24
C ALA A 218 0.19 0.73 6.37
N SER A 219 -0.78 1.23 7.13
CA SER A 219 -0.53 1.89 8.42
C SER A 219 -0.12 0.88 9.48
N ALA A 220 0.35 1.36 10.62
CA ALA A 220 0.28 0.57 11.86
C ALA A 220 -1.20 0.24 12.20
N GLY A 221 -1.42 -0.86 12.91
CA GLY A 221 -2.75 -1.25 13.39
C GLY A 221 -3.22 -0.38 14.56
N ALA A 222 -4.52 -0.13 14.62
CA ALA A 222 -5.18 0.47 15.78
C ALA A 222 -6.33 -0.41 16.27
N ASP A 223 -6.47 -0.52 17.59
CA ASP A 223 -7.37 -1.49 18.20
C ASP A 223 -8.64 -0.84 18.75
N PHE A 224 -9.74 -1.57 18.63
CA PHE A 224 -10.94 -1.35 19.44
C PHE A 224 -11.30 -2.62 20.20
N THR A 225 -12.06 -2.48 21.27
CA THR A 225 -12.45 -3.59 22.15
C THR A 225 -13.95 -3.79 22.19
N VAL A 226 -14.39 -5.04 22.15
CA VAL A 226 -15.75 -5.46 22.50
C VAL A 226 -15.67 -6.02 23.91
N ALA A 227 -16.22 -5.28 24.87
CA ALA A 227 -16.20 -5.64 26.28
C ALA A 227 -17.58 -6.15 26.70
N PHE A 228 -17.59 -7.04 27.70
CA PHE A 228 -18.83 -7.34 28.40
C PHE A 228 -19.42 -6.03 28.94
N PRO A 229 -20.74 -5.80 28.78
CA PRO A 229 -21.37 -4.67 29.43
C PRO A 229 -21.08 -4.77 30.93
N GLN A 230 -20.54 -3.70 31.51
CA GLN A 230 -20.29 -3.66 32.94
C GLN A 230 -21.65 -3.85 33.65
N PRO A 231 -21.80 -4.82 34.57
CA PRO A 231 -23.03 -4.98 35.31
C PRO A 231 -23.35 -3.69 36.06
N THR A 232 -24.52 -3.10 35.81
CA THR A 232 -25.02 -1.97 36.59
C THR A 232 -26.06 -2.48 37.58
N VAL A 233 -25.89 -2.15 38.86
CA VAL A 233 -26.94 -2.32 39.86
C VAL A 233 -27.81 -1.07 39.81
N ASN A 234 -29.03 -1.19 39.32
CA ASN A 234 -29.93 -0.05 39.16
C ASN A 234 -30.71 0.26 40.44
N SER A 235 -30.90 -0.72 41.31
CA SER A 235 -31.59 -0.55 42.59
C SER A 235 -31.20 -1.65 43.58
N LEU A 236 -31.37 -1.40 44.87
CA LEU A 236 -31.29 -2.41 45.91
C LEU A 236 -32.64 -2.50 46.62
N SER A 237 -33.16 -3.71 46.82
CA SER A 237 -34.40 -3.94 47.57
C SER A 237 -34.24 -5.07 48.60
N PRO A 238 -34.31 -4.79 49.91
CA PRO A 238 -34.47 -3.45 50.49
C PRO A 238 -33.15 -2.64 50.41
N ALA A 239 -33.26 -1.32 50.18
CA ALA A 239 -32.10 -0.41 50.14
C ALA A 239 -31.52 -0.10 51.54
N THR A 240 -32.25 -0.45 52.61
CA THR A 240 -31.87 -0.26 54.00
C THR A 240 -32.27 -1.47 54.83
N ALA A 241 -31.57 -1.71 55.94
CA ALA A 241 -31.92 -2.74 56.92
C ALA A 241 -31.76 -2.18 58.33
N VAL A 242 -32.63 -2.61 59.25
CA VAL A 242 -32.59 -2.19 60.65
C VAL A 242 -31.55 -3.03 61.40
N MET A 243 -30.73 -2.39 62.23
CA MET A 243 -29.75 -3.08 63.06
C MET A 243 -30.41 -4.16 63.93
N GLY A 244 -29.91 -5.39 63.86
CA GLY A 244 -30.45 -6.54 64.60
C GLY A 244 -31.69 -7.20 63.98
N SER A 245 -32.08 -6.85 62.74
CA SER A 245 -33.17 -7.54 62.05
C SER A 245 -32.82 -9.01 61.75
N ALA A 246 -33.83 -9.85 61.61
CA ALA A 246 -33.66 -11.19 61.06
C ALA A 246 -33.04 -11.14 59.65
N GLY A 247 -32.44 -12.24 59.20
CA GLY A 247 -31.90 -12.35 57.85
C GLY A 247 -32.97 -12.04 56.79
N PHE A 248 -32.60 -11.27 55.76
CA PHE A 248 -33.49 -10.89 54.66
C PHE A 248 -32.82 -11.15 53.32
N THR A 249 -33.64 -11.27 52.28
CA THR A 249 -33.15 -11.39 50.89
C THR A 249 -32.92 -9.99 50.32
N LEU A 250 -31.70 -9.72 49.88
CA LEU A 250 -31.36 -8.53 49.10
C LEU A 250 -31.56 -8.83 47.61
N THR A 251 -32.34 -8.00 46.93
CA THR A 251 -32.55 -8.04 45.47
C THR A 251 -31.76 -6.89 44.84
N LEU A 252 -30.97 -7.20 43.81
CA LEU A 252 -30.14 -6.29 43.01
C LEU A 252 -30.83 -5.96 41.69
#